data_AF-A0AAE0YYT3-F1
#
_entry.id   AF-A0AAE0YYT3-F1
#
_cell.length_a   1.000
_cell.length_b   1.000
_cell.length_c   1.000
_cell.angle_alpha   90.00
_cell.angle_beta   90.00
_cell.angle_gamma   90.00
#
_symmetry.space_group_name_H-M   'P 1'
#
loop_
_entity.id
_entity.type
_entity.pdbx_description
1 polymer ?
#
loop_
_entity_poly.entity_id
_entity_poly.type
_entity_poly.pdbx_seq_one_letter_code
_entity_poly.pdbx_strand_id
1 'polypeptide(L)'
;MVEQRGVDAGPLDLSDNPIAEQRRVDAGPLDLSDNPIVEQRRVDVGQLDLSDNPIVEQRRVDAGPLDLSDNPIVEQRRVDVGQLDLSDNPIAEQRRVDVDPLDLSDNPIVEQRRVDAGPLDLSDNPIVEQRRVDVGQLDLSDNPIVEQRRVDVDPLDLYDNPIVEQPRVDAGPLDLSDNPIVEQRRVDAGPLDLSDNPIVEQRRVDAGPLDLSDNPIVEQRRVDAGPLDLSDNPIVE
;
A
#
# COMPACT_ATOMS: atom_id res chain seq x y z
N MET A 1 9.83 5.22 32.67
CA MET A 1 9.77 3.94 31.95
C MET A 1 9.67 2.82 32.97
N VAL A 2 8.52 2.15 33.04
CA VAL A 2 8.33 0.95 33.88
C VAL A 2 8.09 -0.19 32.90
N GLU A 3 9.06 -1.10 32.75
CA GLU A 3 8.88 -2.30 31.93
C GLU A 3 7.84 -3.20 32.60
N GLN A 4 6.66 -3.33 31.99
CA GLN A 4 5.64 -4.26 32.47
C GLN A 4 5.74 -5.60 31.74
N ARG A 5 5.69 -6.70 32.50
CA ARG A 5 5.82 -8.07 31.97
C ARG A 5 4.68 -8.45 31.02
N GLY A 6 3.52 -7.83 31.17
CA GLY A 6 2.35 -8.01 30.33
C GLY A 6 1.17 -7.22 30.91
N VAL A 7 0.28 -6.76 30.04
CA VAL A 7 -1.06 -6.28 30.39
C VAL A 7 -2.06 -7.29 29.82
N ASP A 8 -2.99 -7.70 30.67
CA ASP A 8 -4.15 -8.54 30.34
C ASP A 8 -5.35 -7.76 30.90
N ALA A 9 -6.16 -7.21 30.00
CA ALA A 9 -7.20 -6.23 30.36
C ALA A 9 -8.41 -6.33 29.44
N GLY A 10 -9.47 -5.60 29.80
CA GLY A 10 -10.54 -5.26 28.86
C GLY A 10 -10.03 -4.22 27.84
N PRO A 11 -10.76 -3.14 27.58
CA PRO A 11 -10.21 -2.01 26.84
C PRO A 11 -9.02 -1.39 27.56
N LEU A 12 -7.98 -1.00 26.81
CA LEU A 12 -6.83 -0.26 27.29
C LEU A 12 -6.70 1.05 26.50
N ASP A 13 -6.53 2.14 27.22
CA ASP A 13 -6.43 3.49 26.67
C ASP A 13 -5.18 4.16 27.27
N LEU A 14 -4.33 4.69 26.39
CA LEU A 14 -3.13 5.43 26.73
C LEU A 14 -3.16 6.80 26.04
N SER A 15 -3.87 7.75 26.67
CA SER A 15 -3.93 9.15 26.26
C SER A 15 -2.94 10.06 27.00
N ASP A 16 -2.72 11.26 26.46
CA ASP A 16 -2.02 12.40 27.10
C ASP A 16 -0.51 12.19 27.34
N ASN A 17 0.24 11.93 26.28
CA ASN A 17 1.70 11.79 26.28
C ASN A 17 2.27 10.68 27.22
N PRO A 18 1.67 9.48 27.31
CA PRO A 18 2.21 8.41 28.15
C PRO A 18 3.48 7.81 27.51
N ILE A 19 4.38 7.32 28.36
CA ILE A 19 5.56 6.55 27.92
C ILE A 19 5.47 5.14 28.51
N ALA A 20 5.27 4.14 27.64
CA ALA A 20 5.07 2.76 28.04
C ALA A 20 6.05 1.81 27.35
N GLU A 21 6.56 0.84 28.11
CA GLU A 21 7.30 -0.30 27.59
C GLU A 21 6.66 -1.58 28.12
N GLN A 22 6.18 -2.43 27.21
CA GLN A 22 5.44 -3.63 27.57
C GLN A 22 5.94 -4.83 26.77
N ARG A 23 6.19 -5.93 27.47
CA ARG A 23 6.58 -7.16 26.77
C ARG A 23 5.40 -7.78 26.01
N ARG A 24 4.18 -7.61 26.51
CA ARG A 24 2.95 -8.16 25.94
C ARG A 24 1.76 -7.27 26.29
N VAL A 25 0.86 -7.07 25.34
CA VAL A 25 -0.49 -6.59 25.57
C VAL A 25 -1.46 -7.60 25.00
N ASP A 26 -2.41 -7.99 25.83
CA ASP A 26 -3.57 -8.82 25.50
C ASP A 26 -4.79 -8.04 26.01
N ALA A 27 -5.61 -7.54 25.11
CA ALA A 27 -6.71 -6.63 25.47
C ALA A 27 -7.91 -6.83 24.54
N GLY A 28 -9.03 -6.19 24.90
CA GLY A 28 -10.09 -5.91 23.94
C GLY A 28 -9.59 -4.89 22.91
N PRO A 29 -10.13 -3.67 22.85
CA PRO A 29 -9.50 -2.59 22.10
C PRO A 29 -8.26 -2.01 22.82
N LEU A 30 -7.29 -1.53 22.04
CA LEU A 30 -6.19 -0.68 22.50
C LEU A 30 -6.22 0.65 21.73
N ASP A 31 -6.38 1.76 22.46
CA ASP A 31 -6.35 3.12 21.93
C ASP A 31 -5.09 3.84 22.44
N LEU A 32 -4.31 4.38 21.51
CA LEU A 32 -3.15 5.22 21.78
C LEU A 32 -3.38 6.60 21.13
N SER A 33 -3.77 7.58 21.93
CA SER A 33 -4.10 8.94 21.47
C SER A 33 -3.30 10.04 22.17
N ASP A 34 -3.19 11.21 21.55
CA ASP A 34 -2.53 12.39 22.10
C ASP A 34 -1.04 12.18 22.46
N ASN A 35 -0.21 11.90 21.45
CA ASN A 35 1.25 11.83 21.53
C ASN A 35 1.87 10.74 22.46
N PRO A 36 1.34 9.50 22.54
CA PRO A 36 1.94 8.44 23.33
C PRO A 36 3.24 7.94 22.70
N ILE A 37 4.18 7.48 23.54
CA ILE A 37 5.41 6.81 23.10
C ILE A 37 5.41 5.39 23.66
N VAL A 38 5.29 4.40 22.80
CA VAL A 38 5.06 3.00 23.20
C VAL A 38 6.04 2.05 22.52
N GLU A 39 6.70 1.21 23.32
CA GLU A 39 7.44 0.05 22.82
C GLU A 39 6.78 -1.24 23.30
N GLN A 40 6.39 -2.10 22.36
CA GLN A 40 5.69 -3.35 22.63
C GLN A 40 6.29 -4.53 21.88
N ARG A 41 6.60 -5.64 22.56
CA ARG A 41 7.11 -6.82 21.86
C ARG A 41 6.03 -7.68 21.20
N ARG A 42 4.82 -7.66 21.74
CA ARG A 42 3.65 -8.40 21.22
C ARG A 42 2.38 -7.67 21.62
N VAL A 43 1.51 -7.48 20.66
CA VAL A 43 0.17 -6.93 20.84
C VAL A 43 -0.79 -7.93 20.21
N ASP A 44 -1.81 -8.30 20.97
CA ASP A 44 -2.91 -9.21 20.61
C ASP A 44 -4.18 -8.53 21.12
N VAL A 45 -4.95 -7.93 20.21
CA VAL A 45 -6.08 -7.05 20.58
C VAL A 45 -7.23 -7.21 19.61
N GLY A 46 -8.46 -6.93 20.06
CA GLY A 46 -9.62 -6.92 19.17
C GLY A 46 -9.56 -5.80 18.11
N GLN A 47 -8.93 -4.67 18.45
CA GLN A 47 -8.75 -3.49 17.60
C GLN A 47 -7.59 -2.65 18.15
N LEU A 48 -6.82 -2.01 17.27
CA LEU A 48 -5.73 -1.10 17.64
C LEU A 48 -5.88 0.24 16.93
N ASP A 49 -6.12 1.31 17.67
CA ASP A 49 -6.30 2.66 17.13
C ASP A 49 -5.15 3.56 17.59
N LEU A 50 -4.49 4.21 16.63
CA LEU A 50 -3.37 5.13 16.84
C LEU A 50 -3.74 6.50 16.27
N SER A 51 -4.08 7.47 17.13
CA SER A 51 -4.48 8.82 16.69
C SER A 51 -3.64 9.92 17.33
N ASP A 52 -3.55 11.07 16.65
CA ASP A 52 -2.94 12.29 17.18
C ASP A 52 -1.46 12.13 17.59
N ASN A 53 -0.61 11.82 16.61
CA ASN A 53 0.86 11.78 16.72
C ASN A 53 1.48 10.72 17.67
N PRO A 54 0.98 9.47 17.75
CA PRO A 54 1.63 8.43 18.54
C PRO A 54 2.95 7.98 17.90
N ILE A 55 3.92 7.60 18.73
CA ILE A 55 5.19 7.00 18.29
C ILE A 55 5.25 5.57 18.84
N VAL A 56 5.19 4.58 17.95
CA VAL A 56 5.01 3.18 18.33
C VAL A 56 6.07 2.27 17.68
N GLU A 57 6.80 1.52 18.50
CA GLU A 57 7.63 0.40 18.03
C GLU A 57 7.03 -0.93 18.50
N GLN A 58 6.68 -1.79 17.54
CA GLN A 58 6.03 -3.07 17.80
C GLN A 58 6.70 -4.24 17.07
N ARG A 59 7.09 -5.29 17.79
CA ARG A 59 7.71 -6.45 17.11
C ARG A 59 6.69 -7.37 16.43
N ARG A 60 5.48 -7.46 16.95
CA ARG A 60 4.39 -8.29 16.43
C ARG A 60 3.07 -7.67 16.85
N VAL A 61 2.18 -7.50 15.87
CA VAL A 61 0.80 -7.09 16.05
C VAL A 61 -0.06 -8.18 15.45
N ASP A 62 -1.05 -8.60 16.23
CA ASP A 62 -2.17 -9.45 15.87
C ASP A 62 -3.41 -8.66 16.31
N ALA A 63 -4.25 -8.24 15.38
CA ALA A 63 -5.44 -7.47 15.70
C ALA A 63 -6.62 -7.81 14.78
N GLY A 64 -7.82 -7.37 15.17
CA GLY A 64 -8.92 -7.19 14.21
C GLY A 64 -8.55 -6.04 13.25
N PRO A 65 -9.14 -4.85 13.37
CA PRO A 65 -8.66 -3.67 12.65
C PRO A 65 -7.44 -3.00 13.30
N LEU A 66 -6.65 -2.32 12.48
CA LEU A 66 -5.59 -1.39 12.88
C LEU A 66 -5.76 -0.06 12.14
N ASP A 67 -6.05 1.00 12.87
CA ASP A 67 -6.32 2.33 12.31
C ASP A 67 -5.21 3.31 12.74
N LEU A 68 -4.62 3.99 11.75
CA LEU A 68 -3.54 4.96 11.92
C LEU A 68 -4.01 6.32 11.39
N SER A 69 -4.37 7.26 12.27
CA SER A 69 -4.87 8.58 11.87
C SER A 69 -4.09 9.73 12.50
N ASP A 70 -4.02 10.86 11.80
CA ASP A 70 -3.44 12.11 12.31
C ASP A 70 -1.96 11.99 12.73
N ASN A 71 -1.09 11.73 11.76
CA ASN A 71 0.37 11.75 11.88
C ASN A 71 1.02 10.71 12.83
N PRO A 72 0.57 9.45 12.94
CA PRO A 72 1.27 8.43 13.72
C PRO A 72 2.61 8.05 13.07
N ILE A 73 3.59 7.70 13.90
CA ILE A 73 4.89 7.16 13.46
C ILE A 73 5.03 5.75 14.00
N VAL A 74 5.06 4.76 13.11
CA VAL A 74 4.98 3.34 13.48
C VAL A 74 6.12 2.54 12.86
N GLU A 75 6.87 1.80 13.69
CA GLU A 75 7.79 0.76 13.21
C GLU A 75 7.29 -0.62 13.68
N GLN A 76 6.95 -1.50 12.72
CA GLN A 76 6.48 -2.84 13.00
C GLN A 76 7.27 -3.94 12.28
N ARG A 77 7.62 -5.02 12.97
CA ARG A 77 8.31 -6.15 12.29
C ARG A 77 7.36 -7.14 11.63
N ARG A 78 6.15 -7.31 12.16
CA ARG A 78 5.12 -8.21 11.66
C ARG A 78 3.77 -7.67 12.07
N VAL A 79 2.89 -7.56 11.09
CA VAL A 79 1.51 -7.13 11.22
C VAL A 79 0.67 -8.21 10.57
N ASP A 80 -0.32 -8.67 11.32
CA ASP A 80 -1.32 -9.66 10.92
C ASP A 80 -2.64 -9.09 11.46
N VAL A 81 -3.43 -8.48 10.59
CA VAL A 81 -4.64 -7.75 11.00
C VAL A 81 -5.75 -8.03 10.01
N GLY A 82 -6.99 -7.98 10.48
CA GLY A 82 -8.16 -8.07 9.62
C GLY A 82 -8.23 -6.91 8.62
N GLN A 83 -7.89 -5.69 9.03
CA GLN A 83 -7.89 -4.50 8.17
C GLN A 83 -6.81 -3.52 8.64
N LEU A 84 -6.21 -2.77 7.72
CA LEU A 84 -5.24 -1.73 8.03
C LEU A 84 -5.56 -0.44 7.29
N ASP A 85 -5.90 0.60 8.04
CA ASP A 85 -6.26 1.91 7.49
C ASP A 85 -5.23 2.95 7.92
N LEU A 86 -4.71 3.72 6.96
CA LEU A 86 -3.76 4.80 7.17
C LEU A 86 -4.32 6.09 6.58
N SER A 87 -4.68 7.06 7.43
CA SER A 87 -5.21 8.35 7.01
C SER A 87 -4.48 9.54 7.65
N ASP A 88 -4.45 10.66 6.95
CA ASP A 88 -3.94 11.94 7.46
C ASP A 88 -2.46 11.90 7.88
N ASN A 89 -1.59 11.66 6.90
CA ASN A 89 -0.13 11.74 7.02
C ASN A 89 0.58 10.74 7.97
N PRO A 90 0.17 9.47 8.09
CA PRO A 90 0.90 8.48 8.88
C PRO A 90 2.25 8.13 8.23
N ILE A 91 3.24 7.78 9.06
CA ILE A 91 4.53 7.26 8.63
C ILE A 91 4.69 5.85 9.19
N ALA A 92 4.75 4.85 8.31
CA ALA A 92 4.84 3.44 8.70
C ALA A 92 6.02 2.71 8.03
N GLU A 93 6.89 2.11 8.85
CA GLU A 93 7.88 1.13 8.37
C GLU A 93 7.49 -0.27 8.85
N GLN A 94 7.20 -1.18 7.91
CA GLN A 94 6.80 -2.54 8.27
C GLN A 94 7.55 -3.64 7.49
N ARG A 95 8.04 -4.67 8.18
CA ARG A 95 8.82 -5.72 7.48
C ARG A 95 7.96 -6.79 6.81
N ARG A 96 6.79 -7.07 7.34
CA ARG A 96 5.84 -8.07 6.84
C ARG A 96 4.44 -7.65 7.27
N VAL A 97 3.54 -7.59 6.31
CA VAL A 97 2.14 -7.27 6.49
C VAL A 97 1.34 -8.36 5.81
N ASP A 98 0.33 -8.84 6.52
CA ASP A 98 -0.69 -9.80 6.12
C ASP A 98 -2.02 -9.18 6.56
N VAL A 99 -2.88 -8.81 5.61
CA VAL A 99 -4.07 -7.98 5.87
C VAL A 99 -5.14 -8.10 4.79
N ASP A 100 -6.42 -7.93 5.11
CA ASP A 100 -7.51 -8.05 4.12
C ASP A 100 -8.72 -7.18 4.49
N PRO A 101 -8.76 -5.84 4.17
CA PRO A 101 -7.97 -5.07 3.18
C PRO A 101 -6.94 -4.05 3.75
N LEU A 102 -6.15 -3.41 2.87
CA LEU A 102 -5.19 -2.33 3.19
C LEU A 102 -5.53 -1.01 2.46
N ASP A 103 -5.87 0.03 3.20
CA ASP A 103 -6.29 1.33 2.64
C ASP A 103 -5.37 2.47 3.10
N LEU A 104 -4.84 3.25 2.15
CA LEU A 104 -4.00 4.41 2.43
C LEU A 104 -4.61 5.67 1.80
N SER A 105 -4.97 6.67 2.61
CA SER A 105 -5.53 7.95 2.17
C SER A 105 -4.83 9.15 2.79
N ASP A 106 -4.86 10.29 2.08
CA ASP A 106 -4.42 11.59 2.59
C ASP A 106 -2.93 11.64 3.02
N ASN A 107 -2.04 11.47 2.04
CA ASN A 107 -0.58 11.64 2.15
C ASN A 107 0.19 10.69 3.12
N PRO A 108 -0.15 9.39 3.23
CA PRO A 108 0.62 8.45 4.03
C PRO A 108 1.99 8.14 3.39
N ILE A 109 2.99 7.89 4.23
CA ILE A 109 4.34 7.47 3.79
C ILE A 109 4.61 6.08 4.34
N VAL A 110 4.76 5.10 3.44
CA VAL A 110 4.85 3.68 3.81
C VAL A 110 6.06 3.01 3.18
N GLU A 111 6.92 2.40 4.00
CA GLU A 111 7.96 1.47 3.54
C GLU A 111 7.64 0.04 4.02
N GLN A 112 7.40 -0.89 3.09
CA GLN A 112 7.18 -2.29 3.43
C GLN A 112 8.08 -3.27 2.66
N ARG A 113 8.61 -4.28 3.37
CA ARG A 113 9.45 -5.29 2.69
C ARG A 113 8.66 -6.40 2.01
N ARG A 114 7.49 -6.74 2.54
CA ARG A 114 6.60 -7.80 2.04
C ARG A 114 5.18 -7.46 2.46
N VAL A 115 4.29 -7.46 1.48
CA VAL A 115 2.85 -7.29 1.66
C VAL A 115 2.19 -8.50 1.00
N ASP A 116 1.28 -9.08 1.74
CA ASP A 116 0.28 -10.04 1.29
C ASP A 116 -1.04 -9.40 1.71
N ALA A 117 -1.88 -9.04 0.75
CA ALA A 117 -3.18 -8.46 1.07
C ALA A 117 -4.30 -8.95 0.16
N GLY A 118 -5.54 -8.74 0.60
CA GLY A 118 -6.69 -8.74 -0.29
C GLY A 118 -6.60 -7.54 -1.26
N PRO A 119 -7.54 -6.58 -1.20
CA PRO A 119 -7.39 -5.30 -1.88
C PRO A 119 -6.33 -4.39 -1.24
N LEU A 120 -5.69 -3.56 -2.07
CA LEU A 120 -4.84 -2.45 -1.68
C LEU A 120 -5.27 -1.17 -2.41
N ASP A 121 -5.80 -0.21 -1.65
CA ASP A 121 -6.33 1.05 -2.20
C ASP A 121 -5.47 2.23 -1.74
N LEU A 122 -5.01 3.03 -2.70
CA LEU A 122 -4.15 4.20 -2.47
C LEU A 122 -4.81 5.46 -3.06
N SER A 123 -5.24 6.39 -2.20
CA SER A 123 -5.86 7.65 -2.63
C SER A 123 -5.18 8.88 -2.03
N ASP A 124 -5.25 10.00 -2.75
CA ASP A 124 -4.84 11.32 -2.26
C ASP A 124 -3.36 11.42 -1.84
N ASN A 125 -2.47 11.25 -2.81
CA ASN A 125 -1.01 11.48 -2.70
C ASN A 125 -0.21 10.57 -1.72
N PRO A 126 -0.49 9.25 -1.59
CA PRO A 126 0.34 8.37 -0.79
C PRO A 126 1.71 8.16 -1.44
N ILE A 127 2.74 7.97 -0.61
CA ILE A 127 4.09 7.62 -1.04
C ILE A 127 4.43 6.24 -0.50
N VAL A 128 4.60 5.27 -1.40
CA VAL A 128 4.73 3.86 -1.04
C VAL A 128 5.98 3.25 -1.66
N GLU A 129 6.86 2.69 -0.82
CA GLU A 129 8.01 1.89 -1.23
C GLU A 129 7.85 0.44 -0.76
N GLN A 130 7.75 -0.51 -1.70
CA GLN A 130 7.65 -1.91 -1.37
C GLN A 130 8.60 -2.82 -2.16
N ARG A 131 9.05 -3.92 -1.53
CA ARG A 131 9.97 -4.87 -2.20
C ARG A 131 9.28 -6.05 -2.85
N ARG A 132 8.17 -6.52 -2.28
CA ARG A 132 7.38 -7.66 -2.76
C ARG A 132 5.95 -7.44 -2.34
N VAL A 133 5.06 -7.52 -3.30
CA VAL A 133 3.63 -7.25 -3.16
C VAL A 133 2.93 -8.40 -3.84
N ASP A 134 1.97 -8.98 -3.13
CA ASP A 134 1.04 -10.00 -3.58
C ASP A 134 -0.32 -9.51 -3.08
N VAL A 135 -1.16 -9.02 -3.97
CA VAL A 135 -2.45 -8.41 -3.62
C VAL A 135 -3.54 -8.91 -4.55
N GLY A 136 -4.73 -9.10 -4.02
CA GLY A 136 -5.91 -9.42 -4.81
C GLY A 136 -6.20 -8.33 -5.83
N GLN A 137 -6.17 -7.06 -5.45
CA GLN A 137 -6.41 -5.92 -6.33
C GLN A 137 -5.54 -4.74 -5.90
N LEU A 138 -5.14 -3.89 -6.83
CA LEU A 138 -4.40 -2.64 -6.54
C LEU A 138 -5.03 -1.46 -7.27
N ASP A 139 -5.62 -0.54 -6.50
CA ASP A 139 -6.25 0.67 -7.03
C ASP A 139 -5.46 1.90 -6.59
N LEU A 140 -5.01 2.69 -7.56
CA LEU A 140 -4.24 3.91 -7.35
C LEU A 140 -4.99 5.11 -7.89
N SER A 141 -5.43 6.03 -7.02
CA SER A 141 -6.14 7.26 -7.43
C SER A 141 -5.53 8.53 -6.85
N ASP A 142 -5.64 9.64 -7.57
CA ASP A 142 -5.30 10.98 -7.08
C ASP A 142 -3.83 11.15 -6.68
N ASN A 143 -2.93 11.00 -7.65
CA ASN A 143 -1.49 11.29 -7.55
C ASN A 143 -0.64 10.44 -6.57
N PRO A 144 -0.86 9.11 -6.41
CA PRO A 144 0.02 8.27 -5.60
C PRO A 144 1.40 8.14 -6.26
N ILE A 145 2.44 8.01 -5.44
CA ILE A 145 3.80 7.72 -5.88
C ILE A 145 4.21 6.36 -5.33
N VAL A 146 4.41 5.39 -6.22
CA VAL A 146 4.60 3.99 -5.85
C VAL A 146 5.86 3.40 -6.48
N GLU A 147 6.76 2.90 -5.64
CA GLU A 147 7.92 2.12 -6.05
C GLU A 147 7.82 0.68 -5.54
N GLN A 148 7.59 -0.29 -6.43
CA GLN A 148 7.44 -1.69 -6.05
C GLN A 148 8.35 -2.61 -6.87
N ARG A 149 9.29 -3.30 -6.21
CA ARG A 149 10.30 -4.10 -6.94
C ARG A 149 9.75 -5.34 -7.65
N ARG A 150 8.70 -5.94 -7.11
CA ARG A 150 8.03 -7.15 -7.60
C ARG A 150 6.57 -7.12 -7.15
N VAL A 151 5.67 -7.25 -8.10
CA VAL A 151 4.23 -7.19 -7.89
C VAL A 151 3.60 -8.41 -8.56
N ASP A 152 2.67 -9.02 -7.84
CA ASP A 152 1.70 -10.02 -8.30
C ASP A 152 0.32 -9.47 -7.92
N VAL A 153 -0.56 -9.25 -8.88
CA VAL A 153 -1.82 -8.50 -8.69
C VAL A 153 -2.89 -8.83 -9.72
N ASP A 154 -4.17 -8.95 -9.35
CA ASP A 154 -5.24 -9.30 -10.31
C ASP A 154 -6.63 -8.74 -9.92
N PRO A 155 -6.99 -7.48 -10.28
CA PRO A 155 -6.39 -6.55 -11.27
C PRO A 155 -5.60 -5.36 -10.70
N LEU A 156 -4.97 -4.55 -11.57
CA LEU A 156 -4.31 -3.27 -11.23
C LEU A 156 -4.90 -2.10 -12.03
N ASP A 157 -5.45 -1.12 -11.32
CA ASP A 157 -6.13 0.05 -11.87
C ASP A 157 -5.43 1.36 -11.43
N LEU A 158 -5.13 2.23 -12.39
CA LEU A 158 -4.42 3.50 -12.21
C LEU A 158 -5.27 4.66 -12.73
N TYR A 159 -5.66 5.58 -11.84
CA TYR A 159 -6.54 6.71 -12.15
C TYR A 159 -5.98 8.04 -11.64
N ASP A 160 -6.15 9.11 -12.39
CA ASP A 160 -5.81 10.48 -11.98
C ASP A 160 -4.34 10.68 -11.52
N ASN A 161 -3.43 10.64 -12.50
CA ASN A 161 -2.02 11.03 -12.37
C ASN A 161 -1.13 10.20 -11.41
N PRO A 162 -1.29 8.87 -11.24
CA PRO A 162 -0.36 8.07 -10.43
C PRO A 162 1.01 7.98 -11.10
N ILE A 163 2.06 7.89 -10.29
CA ILE A 163 3.44 7.68 -10.72
C ILE A 163 3.93 6.34 -10.16
N VAL A 164 4.25 5.40 -11.04
CA VAL A 164 4.56 4.02 -10.67
C VAL A 164 5.89 3.54 -11.27
N GLU A 165 6.84 3.12 -10.43
CA GLU A 165 8.03 2.36 -10.87
C GLU A 165 7.95 0.91 -10.39
N GLN A 166 7.81 -0.01 -11.35
CA GLN A 166 7.68 -1.45 -11.09
C GLN A 166 8.61 -2.28 -11.98
N PRO A 167 9.83 -2.64 -11.51
CA PRO A 167 10.76 -3.42 -12.30
C PRO A 167 10.25 -4.81 -12.76
N ARG A 168 9.28 -5.41 -12.05
CA ARG A 168 8.68 -6.70 -12.41
C ARG A 168 7.22 -6.75 -11.96
N VAL A 169 6.34 -6.99 -12.92
CA VAL A 169 4.90 -7.14 -12.71
C VAL A 169 4.46 -8.45 -13.34
N ASP A 170 3.69 -9.21 -12.57
CA ASP A 170 2.79 -10.25 -13.04
C ASP A 170 1.40 -9.74 -12.68
N ALA A 171 0.53 -9.54 -13.67
CA ALA A 171 -0.77 -8.96 -13.44
C ALA A 171 -1.88 -9.64 -14.23
N GLY A 172 -3.10 -9.54 -13.70
CA GLY A 172 -4.32 -9.71 -14.47
C GLY A 172 -4.52 -8.57 -15.48
N PRO A 173 -5.75 -8.05 -15.62
CA PRO A 173 -6.00 -6.82 -16.35
C PRO A 173 -5.26 -5.61 -15.76
N LEU A 174 -4.87 -4.70 -16.65
CA LEU A 174 -4.28 -3.40 -16.32
C LEU A 174 -5.12 -2.29 -16.96
N ASP A 175 -5.66 -1.38 -16.15
CA ASP A 175 -6.39 -0.18 -16.61
C ASP A 175 -5.64 1.09 -16.17
N LEU A 176 -5.35 1.96 -17.13
CA LEU A 176 -4.62 3.21 -16.91
C LEU A 176 -5.39 4.35 -17.56
N SER A 177 -5.93 5.24 -16.73
CA SER A 177 -6.71 6.38 -17.18
C SER A 177 -6.33 7.69 -16.48
N ASP A 178 -6.51 8.80 -17.19
CA ASP A 178 -6.26 10.16 -16.72
C ASP A 178 -4.80 10.42 -16.30
N ASN A 179 -3.89 10.39 -17.28
CA ASN A 179 -2.48 10.80 -17.18
C ASN A 179 -1.56 10.01 -16.22
N PRO A 180 -1.68 8.68 -16.05
CA PRO A 180 -0.71 7.91 -15.25
C PRO A 180 0.67 7.87 -15.91
N ILE A 181 1.72 7.82 -15.09
CA ILE A 181 3.11 7.65 -15.54
C ILE A 181 3.64 6.33 -14.98
N VAL A 182 3.98 5.39 -15.86
CA VAL A 182 4.39 4.03 -15.47
C VAL A 182 5.72 3.63 -16.11
N GLU A 183 6.68 3.25 -15.27
CA GLU A 183 7.96 2.68 -15.69
C GLU A 183 8.09 1.23 -15.25
N GLN A 184 8.19 0.31 -16.22
CA GLN A 184 8.29 -1.12 -15.96
C GLN A 184 9.39 -1.79 -16.79
N ARG A 185 10.11 -2.77 -16.22
CA ARG A 185 11.16 -3.50 -16.96
C ARG A 185 10.71 -4.83 -17.54
N ARG A 186 9.77 -5.50 -16.88
CA ARG A 186 9.21 -6.79 -17.29
C ARG A 186 7.78 -6.85 -16.82
N VAL A 187 6.89 -7.10 -17.75
CA VAL A 187 5.45 -7.19 -17.53
C VAL A 187 4.99 -8.50 -18.16
N ASP A 188 4.29 -9.30 -17.38
CA ASP A 188 3.40 -10.35 -17.83
C ASP A 188 2.01 -9.89 -17.38
N ALA A 189 1.10 -9.64 -18.33
CA ALA A 189 -0.20 -9.06 -18.03
C ALA A 189 -1.32 -9.71 -18.85
N GLY A 190 -2.53 -9.63 -18.32
CA GLY A 190 -3.76 -9.81 -19.08
C GLY A 190 -3.98 -8.70 -20.11
N PRO A 191 -5.24 -8.30 -20.38
CA PRO A 191 -5.52 -7.12 -21.19
C PRO A 191 -4.91 -5.86 -20.59
N LEU A 192 -4.46 -4.95 -21.44
CA LEU A 192 -3.98 -3.62 -21.06
C LEU A 192 -4.83 -2.56 -21.77
N ASP A 193 -5.49 -1.71 -21.00
CA ASP A 193 -6.30 -0.59 -21.47
C ASP A 193 -5.64 0.73 -21.04
N LEU A 194 -5.39 1.62 -21.99
CA LEU A 194 -4.71 2.90 -21.79
C LEU A 194 -5.60 4.02 -22.37
N SER A 195 -6.20 4.84 -21.52
CA SER A 195 -7.04 5.98 -21.92
C SER A 195 -6.56 7.30 -21.32
N ASP A 196 -6.83 8.41 -22.02
CA ASP A 196 -6.65 9.78 -21.52
C ASP A 196 -5.20 10.12 -21.12
N ASN A 197 -4.30 10.07 -22.10
CA ASN A 197 -2.90 10.53 -22.04
C ASN A 197 -1.96 9.81 -21.05
N PRO A 198 -2.01 8.47 -20.88
CA PRO A 198 -1.05 7.75 -20.06
C PRO A 198 0.33 7.74 -20.72
N ILE A 199 1.38 7.74 -19.90
CA ILE A 199 2.78 7.60 -20.34
C ILE A 199 3.33 6.29 -19.78
N VAL A 200 3.64 5.34 -20.66
CA VAL A 200 4.09 4.00 -20.27
C VAL A 200 5.43 3.68 -20.92
N GLU A 201 6.45 3.43 -20.11
CA GLU A 201 7.76 2.94 -20.55
C GLU A 201 7.98 1.49 -20.12
N GLN A 202 8.11 0.59 -21.10
CA GLN A 202 8.25 -0.84 -20.87
C GLN A 202 9.40 -1.48 -21.67
N ARG A 203 10.26 -2.25 -21.00
CA ARG A 203 11.39 -2.92 -21.70
C ARG A 203 11.03 -4.27 -22.32
N ARG A 204 10.13 -5.02 -21.69
CA ARG A 204 9.70 -6.36 -22.11
C ARG A 204 8.27 -6.57 -21.65
N VAL A 205 7.39 -6.87 -22.59
CA VAL A 205 5.96 -7.06 -22.36
C VAL A 205 5.56 -8.40 -22.98
N ASP A 206 4.90 -9.21 -22.18
CA ASP A 206 4.01 -10.30 -22.61
C ASP A 206 2.62 -9.89 -22.13
N ALA A 207 1.70 -9.61 -23.04
CA ALA A 207 0.39 -9.08 -22.69
C ALA A 207 -0.73 -9.72 -23.52
N GLY A 208 -1.94 -9.66 -22.96
CA GLY A 208 -3.18 -9.91 -23.69
C GLY A 208 -3.46 -8.84 -24.77
N PRO A 209 -4.74 -8.61 -25.10
CA PRO A 209 -5.12 -7.49 -25.95
C PRO A 209 -4.64 -6.15 -25.39
N LEU A 210 -4.29 -5.23 -26.28
CA LEU A 210 -3.91 -3.86 -25.95
C LEU A 210 -4.91 -2.90 -26.60
N ASP A 211 -5.58 -2.09 -25.79
CA ASP A 211 -6.46 -1.00 -26.24
C ASP A 211 -5.83 0.34 -25.84
N LEU A 212 -5.75 1.26 -26.81
CA LEU A 212 -5.10 2.56 -26.68
C LEU A 212 -6.06 3.64 -27.18
N SER A 213 -6.58 4.49 -26.29
CA SER A 213 -7.46 5.62 -26.63
C SER A 213 -6.98 6.95 -26.05
N ASP A 214 -7.32 8.05 -26.72
CA ASP A 214 -7.14 9.41 -26.20
C ASP A 214 -5.69 9.80 -25.87
N ASN A 215 -4.83 9.66 -26.88
CA ASN A 215 -3.42 10.12 -26.92
C ASN A 215 -2.44 9.46 -25.91
N PRO A 216 -2.41 8.13 -25.73
CA PRO A 216 -1.41 7.47 -24.90
C PRO A 216 -0.03 7.55 -25.55
N ILE A 217 1.01 7.59 -24.73
CA ILE A 217 2.41 7.50 -25.13
C ILE A 217 2.99 6.22 -24.57
N VAL A 218 3.35 5.29 -25.46
CA VAL A 218 3.87 3.97 -25.11
C VAL A 218 5.23 3.74 -25.74
N GLU A 219 6.27 3.57 -24.93
CA GLU A 219 7.60 3.17 -25.38
C GLU A 219 7.89 1.72 -25.00
N GLN A 220 8.01 0.84 -25.99
CA GLN A 220 8.17 -0.60 -25.80
C GLN A 220 9.31 -1.21 -26.62
N ARG A 221 10.32 -1.76 -25.94
CA ARG A 221 11.49 -2.35 -26.65
C ARG A 221 11.25 -3.75 -27.22
N ARG A 222 10.44 -4.57 -26.56
CA ARG A 222 10.16 -5.97 -26.91
C ARG A 222 8.77 -6.32 -26.44
N VAL A 223 7.92 -6.70 -27.39
CA VAL A 223 6.50 -6.92 -27.17
C VAL A 223 6.11 -8.26 -27.77
N ASP A 224 5.48 -9.10 -26.96
CA ASP A 224 4.58 -10.16 -27.42
C ASP A 224 3.21 -9.77 -26.87
N ALA A 225 2.27 -9.42 -27.75
CA ALA A 225 0.97 -8.93 -27.33
C ALA A 225 -0.12 -9.54 -28.21
N GLY A 226 -1.33 -9.59 -27.63
CA GLY A 226 -2.55 -9.93 -28.35
C GLY A 226 -2.94 -8.89 -29.40
N PRO A 227 -4.23 -8.88 -29.81
CA PRO A 227 -4.75 -7.84 -30.70
C PRO A 227 -4.47 -6.43 -30.18
N LEU A 228 -4.15 -5.52 -31.09
CA LEU A 228 -3.93 -4.10 -30.81
C LEU A 228 -5.07 -3.28 -31.41
N ASP A 229 -5.79 -2.54 -30.59
CA ASP A 229 -6.75 -1.51 -31.00
C ASP A 229 -6.19 -0.11 -30.69
N LEU A 230 -6.41 0.83 -31.61
CA LEU A 230 -5.85 2.18 -31.59
C LEU A 230 -6.94 3.18 -31.94
N SER A 231 -7.28 4.06 -31.02
CA SER A 231 -8.20 5.18 -31.23
C SER A 231 -7.60 6.50 -30.75
N ASP A 232 -7.99 7.61 -31.38
CA ASP A 232 -7.68 8.97 -30.93
C ASP A 232 -6.19 9.29 -30.66
N ASN A 233 -5.37 9.03 -31.69
CA ASN A 233 -3.96 9.45 -31.85
C ASN A 233 -2.94 8.91 -30.82
N PRO A 234 -2.82 7.58 -30.65
CA PRO A 234 -1.78 7.00 -29.81
C PRO A 234 -0.39 7.15 -30.43
N ILE A 235 0.63 7.31 -29.57
CA ILE A 235 2.05 7.27 -29.94
C ILE A 235 2.63 5.97 -29.37
N VAL A 236 3.13 5.09 -30.25
CA VAL A 236 3.73 3.81 -29.87
C VAL A 236 5.09 3.66 -30.55
N GLU A 237 6.16 3.49 -29.78
CA GLU A 237 7.56 3.34 -30.25
C GLU A 237 8.24 2.04 -29.82
#